data_AF-A0A0D0C9L2-F1
#
_entry.id   AF-A0A0D0C9L2-F1
#
_cell.length_a   1.000
_cell.length_b   1.000
_cell.length_c   1.000
_cell.angle_alpha   90.00
_cell.angle_beta   90.00
_cell.angle_gamma   90.00
#
_symmetry.space_group_name_H-M   'P 1'
#
loop_
_entity.id
_entity.type
_entity.pdbx_description
1 polymer ?
#
loop_
_entity_poly.entity_id
_entity_poly.type
_entity_poly.pdbx_seq_one_letter_code
_entity_poly.pdbx_strand_id
1 'polypeptide(L)'
;LCMDLVEGVSFLHANRIAHLDLKPDNFVIDLQTLTLQILDFDMSVWIPKDQDGEDKILAGDFGTYRYRAPETYSSGPYSPFKADRFSSG
;
A
#
# COMPACT_ATOMS: atom_id res chain seq x y z
N LEU A 1 -8.97 1.01 -14.74
CA LEU A 1 -8.89 0.01 -13.64
C LEU A 1 -7.47 -0.31 -13.23
N CYS A 2 -6.69 -1.15 -13.94
CA CYS A 2 -5.31 -1.44 -13.50
C CYS A 2 -4.40 -0.21 -13.52
N MET A 3 -4.54 0.66 -14.53
CA MET A 3 -3.82 1.93 -14.59
C MET A 3 -4.18 2.84 -13.43
N ASP A 4 -5.48 3.02 -13.14
CA ASP A 4 -5.98 3.83 -12.04
C ASP A 4 -5.46 3.34 -10.68
N LEU A 5 -5.38 2.02 -10.46
CA LEU A 5 -4.79 1.46 -9.25
C LEU A 5 -3.30 1.82 -9.13
N VAL A 6 -2.54 1.64 -10.21
CA VAL A 6 -1.11 1.97 -10.22
C VAL A 6 -0.89 3.47 -10.01
N GLU A 7 -1.70 4.32 -10.64
CA GLU A 7 -1.66 5.77 -10.47
C GLU A 7 -2.02 6.19 -9.05
N GLY A 8 -3.08 5.59 -8.47
CA GLY A 8 -3.50 5.82 -7.10
C GLY A 8 -2.42 5.42 -6.09
N VAL A 9 -1.84 4.22 -6.22
CA VAL A 9 -0.74 3.75 -5.35
C VAL A 9 0.50 4.63 -5.51
N SER A 10 0.85 5.02 -6.74
CA SER A 10 1.96 5.94 -7.02
C SER A 10 1.73 7.31 -6.36
N PHE A 11 0.50 7.84 -6.40
CA PHE A 11 0.12 9.06 -5.72
C PHE A 11 0.28 8.95 -4.20
N LEU A 12 -0.15 7.84 -3.59
CA LEU A 12 0.05 7.60 -2.16
C LEU A 12 1.53 7.58 -1.79
N HIS A 13 2.34 6.83 -2.54
CA HIS A 13 3.79 6.69 -2.29
C HIS A 13 4.53 8.03 -2.47
N ALA A 14 4.14 8.84 -3.45
CA ALA A 14 4.67 10.20 -3.65
C ALA A 14 4.36 11.12 -2.45
N ASN A 15 3.19 10.94 -1.83
CA ASN A 15 2.79 11.63 -0.60
C ASN A 15 3.27 10.93 0.68
N ARG A 16 4.17 9.94 0.54
CA ARG A 16 4.79 9.21 1.65
C ARG A 16 3.81 8.40 2.49
N ILE A 17 2.72 7.94 1.89
CA ILE A 17 1.72 7.09 2.54
C ILE A 17 1.85 5.68 1.99
N ALA A 18 2.02 4.70 2.87
CA ALA A 18 1.86 3.28 2.54
C ALA A 18 0.47 2.84 2.99
N HIS A 19 -0.28 2.14 2.12
CA HIS A 19 -1.66 1.76 2.39
C HIS A 19 -1.76 0.54 3.30
N LEU A 20 -0.90 -0.46 3.06
CA LEU A 20 -0.72 -1.71 3.81
C LEU A 20 -1.90 -2.69 3.82
N ASP A 21 -3.07 -2.31 3.31
CA ASP A 21 -4.21 -3.23 3.11
C ASP A 21 -4.86 -3.08 1.72
N LEU A 22 -4.05 -3.06 0.65
CA LEU A 22 -4.56 -3.05 -0.73
C LEU A 22 -5.17 -4.41 -1.08
N LYS A 23 -6.47 -4.44 -1.38
CA LYS A 23 -7.24 -5.62 -1.76
C LYS A 23 -8.50 -5.20 -2.53
N PRO A 24 -9.13 -6.09 -3.32
CA PRO A 24 -10.35 -5.78 -4.06
C PRO A 24 -11.48 -5.19 -3.23
N ASP A 25 -11.64 -5.62 -1.98
CA ASP A 25 -12.65 -5.11 -1.03
C ASP A 25 -12.48 -3.62 -0.73
N ASN A 26 -11.25 -3.10 -0.86
CA ASN A 26 -10.89 -1.71 -0.58
C ASN A 26 -10.84 -0.86 -1.87
N PHE A 27 -11.37 -1.37 -2.99
CA PHE A 27 -11.50 -0.63 -4.24
C PHE A 27 -12.97 -0.42 -4.60
N VAL A 28 -13.34 0.82 -4.94
CA VAL A 28 -14.65 1.12 -5.52
C VAL A 28 -14.48 1.55 -6.96
N ILE A 29 -15.38 1.09 -7.82
CA ILE A 29 -15.42 1.44 -9.23
C ILE A 29 -16.67 2.26 -9.47
N ASP A 30 -16.49 3.48 -9.97
CA ASP A 30 -17.59 4.24 -10.54
C ASP A 30 -17.93 3.66 -11.92
N LEU A 31 -19.13 3.09 -12.06
CA LEU A 31 -19.56 2.43 -13.30
C LEU A 31 -19.90 3.41 -14.43
N GLN A 32 -20.12 4.69 -14.13
CA GLN A 32 -20.37 5.72 -15.15
C GLN A 32 -19.06 6.23 -15.74
N THR A 33 -18.06 6.49 -14.89
CA THR A 33 -16.75 7.02 -15.33
C THR A 33 -15.70 5.94 -15.58
N LEU A 34 -15.97 4.70 -15.15
CA LEU A 34 -15.03 3.56 -15.15
C LEU A 34 -13.73 3.85 -14.39
N THR A 35 -13.81 4.70 -13.37
CA THR A 35 -12.67 5.06 -12.51
C THR A 35 -12.61 4.20 -11.25
N LEU A 36 -11.40 3.85 -10.82
CA LEU A 36 -11.15 3.15 -9.56
C LEU A 36 -10.71 4.14 -8.47
N GLN A 37 -11.28 3.99 -7.27
CA GLN A 37 -10.91 4.72 -6.06
C GLN A 37 -10.42 3.73 -4.99
N ILE A 38 -9.32 4.09 -4.32
CA ILE A 38 -8.75 3.34 -3.19
C ILE A 38 -9.42 3.85 -1.91
N LEU A 39 -9.90 2.92 -1.08
CA LEU A 39 -10.59 3.18 0.19
C LEU A 39 -9.87 2.52 1.37
N ASP A 40 -10.35 2.83 2.58
CA ASP A 40 -9.96 2.21 3.85
C ASP A 40 -8.48 2.38 4.22
N PHE A 41 -8.19 3.56 4.80
CA PHE A 41 -6.85 3.97 5.22
C PHE A 41 -6.55 3.63 6.68
N ASP A 42 -7.34 2.79 7.35
CA ASP A 42 -7.19 2.52 8.78
C ASP A 42 -5.84 1.85 9.12
N MET A 43 -5.27 1.10 8.16
CA MET A 43 -3.94 0.49 8.26
C MET A 43 -2.82 1.35 7.65
N SER A 44 -3.18 2.49 7.05
CA SER A 44 -2.23 3.32 6.34
C SER A 44 -1.29 4.06 7.28
N VAL A 45 -0.06 4.26 6.84
CA VAL A 45 0.99 4.88 7.63
C VAL A 45 1.79 5.87 6.81
N TRP A 46 2.13 6.99 7.45
CA TRP A 46 3.05 7.96 6.88
C TRP A 46 4.51 7.52 7.12
N ILE A 47 5.30 7.47 6.05
CA ILE A 47 6.67 6.96 6.04
C ILE A 47 7.67 8.12 5.97
N PRO A 48 8.24 8.55 7.11
CA PRO A 48 9.30 9.55 7.12
C PRO A 48 10.54 9.04 6.40
N LYS A 49 11.37 10.00 5.99
CA LYS A 49 12.78 9.76 5.71
C LYS A 49 13.60 9.98 6.97
N ASP A 50 14.63 9.17 7.17
CA ASP A 50 15.60 9.40 8.23
C ASP A 50 16.65 10.46 7.84
N GLN A 51 17.69 10.59 8.66
CA GLN A 51 18.76 11.59 8.49
C GLN A 51 19.58 11.36 7.22
N ASP A 52 19.64 10.11 6.75
CA ASP A 52 20.38 9.69 5.56
C ASP A 52 19.48 9.73 4.31
N GLY A 53 18.20 10.09 4.48
CA GLY A 53 17.22 10.18 3.39
C GLY A 53 16.55 8.86 3.04
N GLU A 54 16.76 7.83 3.86
CA GLU A 54 16.21 6.48 3.67
C GLU A 54 14.80 6.36 4.25
N ASP A 55 13.99 5.52 3.61
CA ASP A 55 12.60 5.30 4.01
C ASP A 55 12.56 4.47 5.30
N LYS A 56 11.76 4.90 6.28
CA LYS A 56 11.52 4.10 7.50
C LYS A 56 10.93 2.73 7.14
N ILE A 57 11.58 1.67 7.61
CA ILE A 57 11.09 0.28 7.55
C ILE A 57 10.14 -0.02 8.71
N LEU A 58 9.20 -0.95 8.50
CA LEU A 58 8.22 -1.36 9.51
C LEU A 58 8.44 -2.81 9.92
N ALA A 59 8.20 -3.09 11.19
CA ALA A 59 8.04 -4.45 11.70
C ALA A 59 6.63 -4.58 12.29
N GLY A 60 5.96 -5.69 12.03
CA GLY A 60 4.60 -5.93 12.50
C GLY A 60 3.74 -6.67 11.49
N ASP A 61 2.53 -7.00 11.92
CA ASP A 61 1.54 -7.73 11.12
C ASP A 61 0.52 -6.72 10.58
N PHE A 62 0.70 -6.30 9.33
CA PHE A 62 -0.20 -5.37 8.64
C PHE A 62 -0.85 -6.05 7.44
N GLY A 63 -2.11 -5.68 7.16
CA GLY A 63 -2.84 -6.09 5.98
C GLY A 63 -3.55 -7.43 6.08
N THR A 64 -4.33 -7.74 5.06
CA THR A 64 -5.15 -8.95 4.98
C THR A 64 -4.35 -10.14 4.46
N TYR A 65 -4.25 -11.23 5.24
CA TYR A 65 -3.40 -12.40 5.00
C TYR A 65 -3.14 -12.74 3.52
N ARG A 66 -4.18 -12.93 2.69
CA ARG A 66 -4.04 -13.39 1.30
C ARG A 66 -3.43 -12.39 0.31
N TYR A 67 -3.38 -11.10 0.67
CA TYR A 67 -2.91 -10.02 -0.20
C TYR A 67 -1.52 -9.52 0.19
N ARG A 68 -0.92 -10.07 1.27
CA ARG A 68 0.36 -9.59 1.78
C ARG A 68 1.56 -10.17 1.06
N ALA A 69 2.60 -9.35 0.97
CA ALA A 69 3.91 -9.74 0.46
C ALA A 69 4.60 -10.78 1.37
N PRO A 70 5.38 -11.72 0.80
CA PRO A 70 6.01 -12.81 1.54
C PRO A 70 6.98 -12.34 2.64
N GLU A 71 7.61 -11.18 2.47
CA GLU A 71 8.49 -10.60 3.49
C GLU A 71 7.76 -10.21 4.78
N THR A 72 6.45 -9.94 4.71
CA THR A 72 5.65 -9.48 5.87
C THR A 72 5.36 -10.59 6.89
N TYR A 73 5.49 -11.86 6.50
CA TYR A 73 5.33 -12.99 7.42
C TYR A 73 6.57 -13.24 8.28
N SER A 74 7.70 -12.62 7.93
CA SER A 74 8.91 -12.67 8.75
C SER A 74 8.77 -11.68 9.90
N SER A 75 9.27 -12.02 11.09
CA SER A 75 9.28 -11.11 12.25
C SER A 75 10.26 -9.92 12.08
N GLY A 76 10.87 -9.78 10.92
CA GLY A 76 11.86 -8.75 10.60
C GLY A 76 11.23 -7.52 9.97
N PRO A 77 11.97 -6.40 9.92
CA PRO A 77 11.46 -5.20 9.29
C PRO A 77 11.44 -5.34 7.76
N TYR A 78 10.47 -4.69 7.13
CA TYR A 78 10.28 -4.70 5.68
C TYR A 78 9.93 -3.30 5.15
N SER A 79 9.98 -3.14 3.82
CA SER A 79 9.63 -1.89 3.14
C SER A 79 8.11 -1.80 2.92
N PRO A 80 7.43 -0.79 3.49
CA PRO A 80 5.98 -0.62 3.34
C PRO A 80 5.56 -0.41 1.87
N PHE A 81 6.33 0.40 1.13
CA PHE A 81 6.06 0.66 -0.28
C PHE A 81 6.27 -0.56 -1.19
N LYS A 82 7.18 -1.48 -0.83
CA LYS A 82 7.32 -2.75 -1.57
C LYS A 82 6.18 -3.71 -1.25
N ALA A 83 5.72 -3.74 0.00
CA ALA A 83 4.56 -4.52 0.39
C ALA A 83 3.30 -4.10 -0.39
N ASP A 84 3.00 -2.79 -0.46
CA ASP A 84 1.90 -2.26 -1.28
C ASP A 84 1.99 -2.69 -2.75
N ARG A 85 3.20 -2.64 -3.31
CA ARG A 85 3.43 -2.98 -4.71
C ARG A 85 3.15 -4.45 -5.01
N PHE A 86 3.49 -5.33 -4.07
CA PHE A 86 3.11 -6.74 -4.15
C PHE A 86 1.59 -6.89 -4.08
N SER A 87 0.94 -6.23 -3.11
CA SER A 87 -0.51 -6.31 -2.91
C SER A 87 -1.32 -5.74 -4.10
N SER A 88 -0.72 -4.87 -4.91
CA SER A 88 -1.32 -4.32 -6.12
C SER A 88 -1.21 -5.20 -7.38
N GLY A 89 -0.51 -6.34 -7.29
CA GLY A 89 -0.31 -7.30 -8.40
C GLY A 89 -1.26 -8.49 -8.35
#